data_AF-A0A956QCN1-F1
#
_entry.id   AF-A0A956QCN1-F1
#
_cell.length_a   1.000
_cell.length_b   1.000
_cell.length_c   1.000
_cell.angle_alpha   90.00
_cell.angle_beta   90.00
_cell.angle_gamma   90.00
#
_symmetry.space_group_name_H-M   'P 1'
#
loop_
_entity.id
_entity.type
_entity.pdbx_description
1 polymer ?
#
loop_
_entity_poly.entity_id
_entity_poly.type
_entity_poly.pdbx_seq_one_letter_code
_entity_poly.pdbx_strand_id
1 'polypeptide(L)'
;MLKLHRRGGGFTLIEVLIGIALLSLIAGLGLLAMRPTLGRGNARALATVLAAELRQVRQQAIAQQRAISVSIPSPAAASFYSLDGEAAPHVTRSVRYDTEYPGTQFFVGTWPTTSATVKNASLPGSKAA
;
A
#
# COMPACT_ATOMS: atom_id res chain seq x y z
N MET A 1 -21.54 -34.86 53.71
CA MET A 1 -20.21 -34.33 53.34
C MET A 1 -19.77 -35.01 52.05
N LEU A 2 -19.99 -34.40 50.88
CA LEU A 2 -19.76 -35.02 49.56
C LEU A 2 -18.38 -34.63 49.02
N LYS A 3 -17.45 -35.60 48.94
CA LYS A 3 -16.14 -35.45 48.28
C LYS A 3 -16.32 -35.65 46.77
N LEU A 4 -16.38 -34.56 46.02
CA LEU A 4 -16.27 -34.59 44.55
C LEU A 4 -14.83 -34.94 44.18
N HIS A 5 -14.63 -36.15 43.67
CA HIS A 5 -13.36 -36.57 43.08
C HIS A 5 -13.13 -35.78 41.78
N ARG A 6 -12.21 -34.81 41.81
CA ARG A 6 -11.67 -34.22 40.59
C ARG A 6 -10.84 -35.28 39.86
N ARG A 7 -11.41 -35.89 38.83
CA ARG A 7 -10.64 -36.64 37.83
C ARG A 7 -9.81 -35.64 37.03
N GLY A 8 -8.54 -35.49 37.38
CA GLY A 8 -7.57 -34.80 36.55
C GLY A 8 -7.26 -35.66 35.33
N GLY A 9 -7.88 -35.36 34.19
CA GLY A 9 -7.52 -35.94 32.90
C GLY A 9 -6.28 -35.23 32.36
N GLY A 10 -5.20 -35.97 32.14
CA GLY A 10 -4.04 -35.48 31.38
C GLY A 10 -4.29 -35.60 29.88
N PHE A 11 -3.62 -34.75 29.09
CA PHE A 11 -3.66 -34.85 27.64
C PHE A 11 -2.91 -36.11 27.17
N THR A 12 -3.50 -36.81 26.20
CA THR A 12 -2.81 -37.94 25.57
C THR A 12 -1.71 -37.44 24.62
N LEU A 13 -0.66 -38.22 24.40
CA LEU A 13 0.41 -37.87 23.47
C LEU A 13 -0.13 -37.56 22.06
N ILE A 14 -1.11 -38.34 21.61
CA ILE A 14 -1.75 -38.14 20.30
C ILE A 14 -2.51 -36.81 20.22
N GLU A 15 -3.18 -36.41 21.30
CA GLU A 15 -3.92 -35.14 21.36
C GLU A 15 -2.99 -33.94 21.31
N VAL A 16 -1.82 -34.03 21.95
CA VAL A 16 -0.77 -33.01 21.83
C VAL A 16 -0.23 -32.93 20.40
N LEU A 17 0.04 -34.06 19.75
CA LEU A 17 0.51 -34.09 18.35
C LEU A 17 -0.52 -33.49 17.38
N ILE A 18 -1.80 -33.84 17.56
CA ILE A 18 -2.89 -33.27 16.75
C ILE A 18 -3.00 -31.76 17.02
N GLY A 19 -2.91 -31.32 18.27
CA GLY A 19 -2.96 -29.91 18.64
C GLY A 19 -1.84 -29.09 17.98
N ILE A 20 -0.60 -29.60 18.00
CA ILE A 20 0.54 -28.95 17.34
C ILE A 20 0.36 -28.94 15.81
N ALA A 21 -0.10 -30.04 15.21
CA ALA A 21 -0.34 -30.10 13.77
C ALA A 21 -1.40 -29.07 13.32
N LEU A 22 -2.50 -28.94 14.07
CA LEU A 22 -3.54 -27.96 13.80
C LEU A 22 -3.05 -26.52 14.00
N LEU A 23 -2.31 -26.25 15.08
CA LEU A 23 -1.71 -24.93 15.31
C LEU A 23 -0.78 -24.52 14.17
N SER A 24 0.07 -25.45 13.72
CA SER A 24 1.01 -25.23 12.61
C SER A 24 0.28 -24.91 11.31
N LEU A 25 -0.81 -25.64 11.03
CA LEU A 25 -1.64 -25.43 9.86
C LEU A 25 -2.33 -24.06 9.90
N ILE A 26 -2.93 -23.69 11.02
CA ILE A 26 -3.61 -22.40 11.20
C ILE A 26 -2.61 -21.25 11.08
N ALA A 27 -1.44 -21.36 11.73
CA ALA A 27 -0.38 -20.36 11.64
C ALA A 27 0.11 -20.19 10.20
N GLY A 28 0.32 -21.28 9.48
CA GLY A 28 0.71 -21.27 8.07
C GLY A 28 -0.33 -20.55 7.20
N LEU A 29 -1.61 -20.91 7.31
CA LEU A 29 -2.69 -20.26 6.57
C LEU A 29 -2.84 -18.78 6.94
N GLY A 30 -2.66 -18.42 8.21
CA GLY A 30 -2.67 -17.04 8.68
C GLY A 30 -1.62 -16.16 7.99
N LEU A 31 -0.38 -16.67 7.86
CA LEU A 31 0.69 -15.96 7.15
C LEU A 31 0.37 -15.76 5.66
N LEU A 32 -0.22 -16.76 4.99
CA LEU A 32 -0.64 -16.61 3.59
C LEU A 32 -1.77 -15.57 3.44
N ALA A 33 -2.71 -15.53 4.38
CA ALA A 33 -3.83 -14.59 4.37
C ALA A 33 -3.41 -13.12 4.59
N MET A 34 -2.25 -12.87 5.23
CA MET A 34 -1.72 -11.51 5.48
C MET A 34 -0.94 -10.92 4.30
N ARG A 35 -0.47 -11.72 3.35
CA ARG A 35 0.29 -11.21 2.18
C ARG A 35 -0.47 -10.17 1.34
N PRO A 36 -1.77 -10.35 1.02
CA PRO A 36 -2.50 -9.40 0.17
C PRO A 36 -2.88 -8.09 0.86
N THR A 37 -2.93 -8.04 2.19
CA THR A 37 -3.35 -6.84 2.94
C THR A 37 -2.24 -5.78 2.98
N LEU A 38 -0.98 -6.20 3.02
CA LEU A 38 0.20 -5.32 2.98
C LEU A 38 0.26 -4.49 1.67
N GLY A 39 0.01 -5.11 0.51
CA GLY A 39 0.08 -4.40 -0.78
C GLY A 39 -0.95 -3.28 -0.92
N ARG A 40 -2.18 -3.49 -0.43
CA ARG A 40 -3.23 -2.46 -0.47
C ARG A 40 -2.95 -1.29 0.49
N GLY A 41 -2.38 -1.60 1.66
CA GLY A 41 -1.96 -0.57 2.62
C GLY A 41 -0.87 0.34 2.05
N ASN A 42 0.16 -0.26 1.46
CA ASN A 42 1.28 0.47 0.84
C ASN A 42 0.80 1.34 -0.33
N ALA A 43 -0.09 0.84 -1.19
CA ALA A 43 -0.68 1.63 -2.28
C ALA A 43 -1.40 2.89 -1.79
N ARG A 44 -2.19 2.79 -0.71
CA ARG A 44 -2.93 3.92 -0.16
C ARG A 44 -2.02 4.93 0.54
N ALA A 45 -1.01 4.44 1.26
CA ALA A 45 0.00 5.28 1.90
C ALA A 45 0.81 6.04 0.84
N LEU A 46 1.29 5.35 -0.19
CA LEU A 46 2.01 5.96 -1.30
C LEU A 46 1.17 7.04 -2.01
N ALA A 47 -0.12 6.78 -2.27
CA ALA A 47 -1.00 7.78 -2.87
C ALA A 47 -1.14 9.04 -2.00
N THR A 48 -1.17 8.89 -0.68
CA THR A 48 -1.27 10.00 0.28
C THR A 48 0.02 10.82 0.31
N VAL A 49 1.17 10.14 0.34
CA VAL A 49 2.50 10.79 0.28
C VAL A 49 2.68 11.51 -1.06
N LEU A 50 2.37 10.87 -2.18
CA LEU A 50 2.45 11.51 -3.50
C LEU A 50 1.56 12.75 -3.57
N ALA A 51 0.33 12.70 -3.04
CA ALA A 51 -0.54 13.87 -3.02
C ALA A 51 0.04 15.02 -2.16
N ALA A 52 0.68 14.71 -1.04
CA ALA A 52 1.36 15.71 -0.22
C ALA A 52 2.56 16.34 -0.96
N GLU A 53 3.35 15.52 -1.63
CA GLU A 53 4.50 15.94 -2.42
C GLU A 53 4.09 16.86 -3.59
N LEU A 54 3.03 16.52 -4.32
CA LEU A 54 2.50 17.39 -5.37
C LEU A 54 1.97 18.72 -4.84
N ARG A 55 1.36 18.73 -3.64
CA ARG A 55 0.93 19.98 -2.98
C ARG A 55 2.13 20.83 -2.59
N GLN A 56 3.19 20.22 -2.05
CA GLN A 56 4.42 20.91 -1.71
C GLN A 56 5.07 21.52 -2.95
N VAL A 57 5.21 20.76 -4.04
CA VAL A 57 5.76 21.26 -5.31
C VAL A 57 4.92 22.43 -5.84
N ARG A 58 3.59 22.34 -5.77
CA ARG A 58 2.70 23.43 -6.14
C ARG A 58 2.90 24.67 -5.28
N GLN A 59 3.01 24.52 -3.96
CA GLN A 59 3.24 25.64 -3.05
C GLN A 59 4.58 26.31 -3.34
N GLN A 60 5.61 25.52 -3.65
CA GLN A 60 6.91 26.03 -4.05
C GLN A 60 6.84 26.81 -5.37
N ALA A 61 6.14 26.29 -6.37
CA ALA A 61 5.92 26.97 -7.66
C ALA A 61 5.22 28.33 -7.47
N ILE A 62 4.19 28.37 -6.60
CA ILE A 62 3.47 29.61 -6.26
C ILE A 62 4.39 30.59 -5.51
N ALA A 63 5.10 30.12 -4.49
CA ALA A 63 5.95 30.96 -3.65
C ALA A 63 7.11 31.58 -4.44
N GLN A 64 7.65 30.85 -5.40
CA GLN A 64 8.78 31.29 -6.23
C GLN A 64 8.33 32.01 -7.51
N GLN A 65 7.02 32.04 -7.80
CA GLN A 65 6.46 32.57 -9.05
C GLN A 65 7.11 31.95 -10.30
N ARG A 66 7.41 30.66 -10.25
CA ARG A 66 8.09 29.91 -11.32
C ARG A 66 7.36 28.62 -11.63
N ALA A 67 7.37 28.24 -12.91
CA ALA A 67 6.84 26.96 -13.34
C ALA A 67 7.79 25.83 -12.91
N ILE A 68 7.26 24.88 -12.14
CA ILE A 68 7.96 23.64 -11.78
C ILE A 68 7.28 22.50 -12.53
N SER A 69 8.07 21.70 -13.26
CA SER A 69 7.58 20.55 -14.00
C SER A 69 7.76 19.26 -13.19
N VAL A 70 6.73 18.42 -13.16
CA VAL A 70 6.77 17.11 -12.51
C VAL A 70 6.73 16.03 -13.56
N SER A 71 7.76 15.17 -13.58
CA SER A 71 7.89 14.08 -14.54
C SER A 71 7.77 12.73 -13.83
N ILE A 72 6.85 11.90 -14.32
CA ILE A 72 6.65 10.52 -13.86
C ILE A 72 7.04 9.60 -15.02
N PRO A 73 8.02 8.71 -14.85
CA PRO A 73 8.36 7.73 -15.87
C PRO A 73 7.15 6.82 -16.17
N SER A 74 6.84 6.64 -17.44
CA SER A 74 5.76 5.76 -17.90
C SER A 74 6.31 4.38 -18.29
N PRO A 75 5.46 3.34 -18.37
CA PRO A 75 4.05 3.30 -17.99
C PRO A 75 3.84 3.10 -16.48
N ALA A 76 4.86 2.62 -15.76
CA ALA A 76 4.82 2.49 -14.32
C ALA A 76 6.14 2.91 -13.68
N ALA A 77 6.07 3.61 -12.54
CA ALA A 77 7.23 4.12 -11.85
C ALA A 77 7.09 4.04 -10.34
N ALA A 78 8.19 3.76 -9.65
CA ALA A 78 8.30 3.91 -8.20
C ALA A 78 8.95 5.24 -7.79
N SER A 79 9.06 6.19 -8.73
CA SER A 79 9.79 7.45 -8.55
C SER A 79 9.15 8.59 -9.31
N PHE A 80 9.39 9.82 -8.85
CA PHE A 80 9.09 11.03 -9.61
C PHE A 80 10.27 12.00 -9.59
N TYR A 81 10.29 12.88 -10.60
CA TYR A 81 11.31 13.92 -10.75
C TYR A 81 10.64 15.29 -10.78
N SER A 82 11.23 16.24 -10.05
CA SER A 82 10.89 17.65 -10.13
C SER A 82 11.97 18.37 -10.93
N LEU A 83 11.54 19.13 -11.92
CA LEU A 83 12.37 19.90 -12.83
C LEU A 83 12.07 21.39 -12.61
N ASP A 84 13.12 22.19 -12.46
CA ASP A 84 13.05 23.64 -12.35
C ASP A 84 13.87 24.29 -13.47
N GLY A 85 13.42 25.43 -13.97
CA GLY A 85 14.01 26.18 -15.07
C GLY A 85 13.13 26.18 -16.32
N GLU A 86 12.91 27.36 -16.88
CA GLU A 86 12.06 27.58 -18.06
C GLU A 86 12.81 27.34 -19.38
N ALA A 87 14.05 27.84 -19.50
CA ALA A 87 14.87 27.70 -20.70
C ALA A 87 15.83 26.49 -20.65
N ALA A 88 16.24 26.06 -19.46
CA ALA A 88 17.14 24.95 -19.24
C ALA A 88 16.70 24.16 -17.98
N PRO A 89 15.65 23.32 -18.11
CA PRO A 89 15.13 22.56 -16.99
C PRO A 89 16.19 21.58 -16.49
N HIS A 90 16.45 21.61 -15.18
CA HIS A 90 17.35 20.66 -14.51
C HIS A 90 16.60 19.96 -13.38
N VAL A 91 17.00 18.72 -13.08
CA VAL A 91 16.39 17.94 -12.00
C VAL A 91 16.82 18.54 -10.68
N THR A 92 15.88 19.16 -9.98
CA THR A 92 16.11 19.76 -8.66
C THR A 92 15.89 18.73 -7.55
N ARG A 93 14.99 17.77 -7.79
CA ARG A 93 14.64 16.74 -6.82
C ARG A 93 14.24 15.44 -7.49
N SER A 94 14.74 14.34 -6.96
CA SER A 94 14.30 12.98 -7.28
C SER A 94 13.84 12.30 -5.99
N VAL A 95 12.70 11.61 -6.06
CA VAL A 95 12.19 10.82 -4.94
C VAL A 95 11.90 9.42 -5.43
N ARG A 96 12.34 8.44 -4.63
CA ARG A 96 12.13 7.03 -4.85
C ARG A 96 11.37 6.44 -3.68
N TYR A 97 10.39 5.58 -3.99
CA TYR A 97 9.48 4.99 -3.02
C TYR A 97 9.61 3.47 -2.92
N ASP A 98 10.49 2.86 -3.70
CA ASP A 98 10.65 1.40 -3.76
C ASP A 98 11.09 0.78 -2.43
N THR A 99 11.84 1.54 -1.62
CA THR A 99 12.30 1.09 -0.31
C THR A 99 11.21 1.20 0.76
N GLU A 100 10.43 2.29 0.75
CA GLU A 100 9.43 2.59 1.78
C GLU A 100 8.06 1.95 1.48
N TYR A 101 7.74 1.77 0.20
CA TYR A 101 6.51 1.17 -0.28
C TYR A 101 6.79 0.04 -1.28
N PRO A 102 7.37 -1.08 -0.82
CA PRO A 102 7.76 -2.18 -1.69
C PRO A 102 6.56 -2.78 -2.42
N GLY A 103 6.78 -3.17 -3.68
CA GLY A 103 5.75 -3.75 -4.53
C GLY A 103 4.66 -2.77 -5.00
N THR A 104 4.86 -1.46 -4.79
CA THR A 104 3.91 -0.42 -5.17
C THR A 104 4.51 0.50 -6.24
N GLN A 105 3.71 0.88 -7.23
CA GLN A 105 4.13 1.75 -8.32
C GLN A 105 3.00 2.71 -8.72
N PHE A 106 3.38 3.87 -9.24
CA PHE A 106 2.51 4.74 -10.01
C PHE A 106 2.26 4.12 -11.37
N PHE A 107 1.06 4.28 -11.91
CA PHE A 107 0.73 3.91 -13.28
C PHE A 107 0.26 5.15 -14.01
N VAL A 108 0.87 5.43 -15.15
CA VAL A 108 0.48 6.52 -16.05
C VAL A 108 -0.07 5.86 -17.31
N GLY A 109 -1.40 5.76 -17.38
CA GLY A 109 -2.07 5.12 -18.50
C GLY A 109 -3.58 5.04 -18.29
N THR A 110 -4.23 4.34 -19.20
CA THR A 110 -5.67 4.12 -19.16
C THR A 110 -5.99 2.78 -18.49
N TRP A 111 -6.95 2.81 -17.56
CA TRP A 111 -7.53 1.59 -17.03
C TRP A 111 -8.70 1.17 -17.92
N PRO A 112 -8.74 -0.06 -18.46
CA PRO A 112 -9.94 -0.55 -19.12
C PRO A 112 -11.05 -0.66 -18.06
N THR A 113 -12.01 0.26 -18.12
CA THR A 113 -13.14 0.36 -17.17
C THR A 113 -14.03 -0.88 -17.17
N THR A 114 -13.89 -1.75 -18.18
CA THR A 114 -14.62 -3.01 -18.32
C THR A 114 -14.17 -4.12 -17.35
N SER A 115 -12.94 -4.05 -16.82
CA SER A 115 -12.40 -5.08 -15.91
C SER A 115 -12.04 -4.54 -14.52
N ALA A 116 -12.09 -3.22 -14.33
CA ALA A 116 -11.89 -2.56 -13.05
C ALA A 116 -13.19 -1.91 -12.59
N THR A 117 -14.21 -2.72 -12.29
CA THR A 117 -15.32 -2.26 -11.46
C THR A 117 -14.76 -2.02 -10.05
N VAL A 118 -14.21 -0.84 -9.81
CA VAL A 118 -14.03 -0.36 -8.46
C VAL A 118 -15.43 -0.13 -7.92
N LYS A 119 -15.96 -1.08 -7.12
CA LYS A 119 -17.11 -0.80 -6.27
C LYS A 119 -16.73 0.43 -5.43
N ASN A 120 -17.34 1.57 -5.72
CA ASN A 120 -17.12 2.88 -5.09
C ASN A 120 -15.78 3.57 -5.43
N ALA A 121 -15.40 3.69 -6.71
CA ALA A 121 -14.48 4.76 -7.12
C ALA A 121 -15.23 6.11 -7.15
N SER A 122 -15.71 6.58 -6.00
CA SER A 122 -15.97 8.01 -5.86
C SER A 122 -14.63 8.70 -5.65
N LEU A 123 -14.14 9.38 -6.69
CA LEU A 123 -13.13 10.41 -6.47
C LEU A 123 -13.76 11.46 -5.55
N PRO A 124 -13.06 11.96 -4.51
CA PRO A 124 -13.57 13.06 -3.71
C PRO A 124 -13.88 14.26 -4.62
N GLY A 125 -15.16 14.53 -4.86
CA GLY A 125 -15.65 15.60 -5.72
C GLY A 125 -16.19 15.21 -7.11
N SER A 126 -16.14 13.94 -7.53
CA SER A 126 -16.81 13.54 -8.78
C SER A 126 -18.29 13.24 -8.53
N LYS A 127 -19.19 14.10 -9.01
CA LYS A 127 -20.60 13.72 -9.15
C LYS A 127 -20.70 12.73 -10.31
N ALA A 128 -21.26 11.55 -10.05
CA ALA A 128 -21.62 10.60 -11.09
C ALA A 128 -22.72 11.25 -11.96
N ALA A 129 -22.47 11.33 -13.26
CA ALA A 129 -23.48 11.62 -14.27
C ALA A 129 -24.21 10.32 -14.62
#